data_AF-A0A0B7BJS7-F1
#
_entry.id   AF-A0A0B7BJS7-F1
#
_cell.length_a   1.000
_cell.length_b   1.000
_cell.length_c   1.000
_cell.angle_alpha   90.00
_cell.angle_beta   90.00
_cell.angle_gamma   90.00
#
_symmetry.space_group_name_H-M   'P 1'
#
loop_
_entity.id
_entity.type
_entity.pdbx_description
1 polymer ?
#
loop_
_entity_poly.entity_id
_entity_poly.type
_entity_poly.pdbx_seq_one_letter_code
_entity_poly.pdbx_strand_id
1 'polypeptide(L)'
;GTELTVLLCKVLLGDFLKCPKRDAQKWKELPYNGRYRYDSVLGSGPGMRFREFVVYDGAQCYPEYIIKYKRVGWKRYPPTVNEWM
;
A
#
# COMPACT_ATOMS: atom_id res chain seq x y z
N GLY A 1 6.38 -6.32 24.18
CA GLY A 1 6.58 -5.91 22.78
C GLY A 1 6.15 -4.46 22.62
N THR A 2 6.79 -3.71 21.72
CA THR A 2 6.47 -2.31 21.41
C THR A 2 5.02 -2.17 20.93
N GLU A 3 4.31 -1.17 21.43
CA GLU A 3 2.97 -0.82 20.95
C GLU A 3 3.08 -0.11 19.59
N LEU A 4 2.29 -0.57 18.62
CA LEU A 4 2.26 -0.05 17.26
C LEU A 4 0.89 0.53 16.95
N THR A 5 0.85 1.55 16.09
CA THR A 5 -0.38 2.18 15.63
C THR A 5 -0.49 2.04 14.11
N VAL A 6 -1.69 1.71 13.63
CA VAL A 6 -2.05 1.65 12.21
C VAL A 6 -3.34 2.44 12.01
N LEU A 7 -3.44 3.16 10.90
CA LEU A 7 -4.67 3.81 10.46
C LEU A 7 -5.40 2.90 9.46
N LEU A 8 -6.69 2.71 9.67
CA LEU A 8 -7.57 2.12 8.67
C LEU A 8 -8.38 3.25 8.04
N CYS A 9 -8.14 3.48 6.75
CA CYS A 9 -8.67 4.63 6.03
C CYS A 9 -9.60 4.21 4.90
N LYS A 10 -10.64 5.02 4.64
CA LYS A 10 -11.33 5.06 3.35
C LYS A 10 -10.55 5.99 2.43
N VAL A 11 -10.19 5.50 1.24
CA VAL A 11 -9.34 6.24 0.30
C VAL A 11 -10.02 6.33 -1.05
N LEU A 12 -10.16 7.55 -1.58
CA LEU A 12 -10.71 7.82 -2.90
C LEU A 12 -9.59 7.77 -3.95
N LEU A 13 -9.53 6.68 -4.71
CA LEU A 13 -8.49 6.47 -5.71
C LEU A 13 -8.79 7.08 -7.09
N GLY A 14 -10.07 7.30 -7.42
CA GLY A 14 -10.47 7.83 -8.74
C GLY A 14 -9.96 6.98 -9.90
N ASP A 15 -9.57 7.64 -11.01
CA ASP A 15 -8.84 7.00 -12.10
C ASP A 15 -7.35 6.90 -11.74
N PHE A 16 -6.86 5.66 -11.57
CA PHE A 16 -5.52 5.41 -11.08
C PHE A 16 -4.57 4.97 -12.20
N LEU A 17 -3.33 5.45 -12.17
CA LEU A 17 -2.28 4.91 -13.03
C LEU A 17 -1.77 3.59 -12.44
N LYS A 18 -1.94 2.50 -13.19
CA LYS A 18 -1.35 1.20 -12.82
C LYS A 18 0.13 1.16 -13.19
N CYS A 19 1.00 1.06 -12.18
CA CYS A 19 2.44 0.92 -12.36
C CYS A 19 2.81 -0.50 -12.86
N PRO A 20 3.69 -0.62 -13.87
CA PRO A 20 4.22 -1.91 -14.31
C PRO A 20 5.32 -2.44 -13.38
N LYS A 21 5.95 -1.58 -12.56
CA LYS A 21 7.06 -1.91 -11.65
C LYS A 21 6.65 -1.76 -10.18
N ARG A 22 7.46 -2.32 -9.28
CA ARG A 22 7.19 -2.41 -7.83
C ARG A 22 7.32 -1.10 -7.03
N ASP A 23 7.20 0.07 -7.66
CA ASP A 23 7.59 1.34 -7.05
C ASP A 23 6.55 2.44 -7.29
N ALA A 24 5.36 2.33 -6.68
CA ALA A 24 4.38 3.42 -6.73
C ALA A 24 4.92 4.69 -6.05
N GLN A 25 5.75 4.54 -5.02
CA GLN A 25 6.35 5.64 -4.26
C GLN A 25 7.25 6.57 -5.09
N LYS A 26 7.71 6.15 -6.28
CA LYS A 26 8.51 7.02 -7.16
C LYS A 26 7.71 8.17 -7.74
N TRP A 27 6.39 8.06 -7.79
CA TRP A 27 5.51 9.08 -8.32
C TRP A 27 5.21 10.13 -7.26
N LYS A 28 6.07 11.15 -7.17
CA LYS A 28 5.90 12.29 -6.24
C LYS A 28 4.84 13.28 -6.67
N GLU A 29 4.51 13.30 -7.95
CA GLU A 29 3.52 14.18 -8.55
C GLU A 29 2.46 13.35 -9.30
N LEU A 30 1.27 13.93 -9.45
CA LEU A 30 0.16 13.33 -10.19
C LEU A 30 0.60 13.00 -11.62
N PRO A 31 0.46 11.73 -12.06
CA PRO A 31 0.85 11.34 -13.41
C PRO A 31 -0.04 11.99 -14.46
N TYR A 32 0.56 12.41 -15.57
CA TYR A 32 -0.13 12.98 -16.74
C TYR A 32 0.08 12.09 -17.97
N ASN A 33 -0.98 11.75 -18.68
CA ASN A 33 -0.92 10.90 -19.88
C ASN A 33 -0.91 11.68 -21.21
N GLY A 34 -0.77 13.01 -21.18
CA GLY A 34 -0.88 13.85 -22.38
C GLY A 34 -2.28 14.39 -22.66
N ARG A 35 -3.31 13.94 -21.91
CA ARG A 35 -4.68 14.46 -22.02
C ARG A 35 -5.21 14.93 -20.67
N TYR A 36 -5.08 14.10 -19.64
CA TYR A 36 -5.54 14.40 -18.30
C TYR A 36 -4.59 13.82 -17.25
N ARG A 37 -4.75 14.27 -15.99
CA ARG A 37 -3.99 13.76 -14.85
C ARG A 37 -4.79 12.65 -14.17
N TYR A 38 -4.12 11.57 -13.79
CA TYR A 38 -4.71 10.55 -12.93
C TYR A 38 -4.92 11.09 -11.52
N ASP A 39 -5.84 10.48 -10.77
CA ASP A 39 -6.18 10.88 -9.40
C ASP A 39 -5.32 10.16 -8.34
N SER A 40 -4.74 9.02 -8.70
CA SER A 40 -3.86 8.24 -7.83
C SER A 40 -2.96 7.27 -8.60
N VAL A 41 -2.07 6.58 -7.89
CA VAL A 41 -1.17 5.57 -8.46
C VAL A 41 -1.34 4.23 -7.74
N LEU A 42 -1.44 3.15 -8.52
CA LEU A 42 -1.46 1.77 -8.02
C LEU A 42 -0.14 1.06 -8.33
N GLY A 43 0.56 0.66 -7.28
CA GLY A 43 1.71 -0.25 -7.33
C GLY A 43 1.25 -1.70 -7.23
N SER A 44 1.29 -2.42 -8.36
CA SER A 44 0.91 -3.84 -8.42
C SER A 44 1.72 -4.57 -9.49
N GLY A 45 2.98 -4.86 -9.18
CA GLY A 45 3.92 -5.53 -10.09
C GLY A 45 4.23 -6.99 -9.73
N PRO A 46 4.80 -7.78 -10.67
CA PRO A 46 5.21 -9.17 -10.42
C PRO A 46 6.13 -9.31 -9.20
N GLY A 47 5.72 -10.15 -8.25
CA GLY A 47 6.42 -10.48 -7.00
C GLY A 47 6.36 -9.41 -5.90
N MET A 48 5.42 -8.46 -5.99
CA MET A 48 4.93 -7.75 -4.80
C MET A 48 3.98 -8.67 -4.02
N ARG A 49 4.15 -8.73 -2.70
CA ARG A 49 3.23 -9.48 -1.83
C ARG A 49 1.92 -8.73 -1.59
N PHE A 50 1.99 -7.41 -1.51
CA PHE A 50 0.85 -6.52 -1.25
C PHE A 50 0.86 -5.36 -2.26
N ARG A 51 -0.31 -4.81 -2.53
CA ARG A 51 -0.47 -3.64 -3.40
C ARG A 51 -0.16 -2.37 -2.61
N GLU A 52 0.37 -1.38 -3.31
CA GLU A 52 0.62 -0.04 -2.77
C GLU A 52 -0.23 0.99 -3.50
N PHE A 53 -0.67 2.02 -2.79
CA PHE A 53 -1.46 3.11 -3.34
C PHE A 53 -0.81 4.43 -2.95
N VAL A 54 -0.76 5.38 -3.88
CA VAL A 54 -0.31 6.75 -3.63
C VAL A 54 -1.42 7.70 -4.02
N VAL A 55 -1.82 8.53 -3.06
CA VAL A 55 -2.74 9.66 -3.25
C VAL A 55 -1.98 10.95 -2.96
N TYR A 56 -2.42 12.05 -3.56
CA TYR A 56 -1.68 13.31 -3.57
C TYR A 56 -2.38 14.42 -2.79
N ASP A 57 -3.69 14.28 -2.55
CA ASP A 57 -4.47 15.18 -1.72
C ASP A 57 -4.88 14.46 -0.43
N GLY A 58 -4.64 15.11 0.71
CA GLY A 58 -5.06 14.62 2.03
C GLY A 58 -6.57 14.44 2.14
N ALA A 59 -7.36 15.24 1.41
CA ALA A 59 -8.82 15.12 1.37
C ALA A 59 -9.29 13.80 0.72
N GLN A 60 -8.43 13.10 -0.04
CA GLN A 60 -8.73 11.76 -0.57
C GLN A 60 -8.69 10.67 0.51
N CYS A 61 -8.19 10.97 1.71
CA CYS A 61 -8.00 10.00 2.78
C CYS A 61 -8.83 10.36 4.01
N TYR A 62 -9.79 9.50 4.34
CA TYR A 62 -10.56 9.60 5.58
C TYR A 62 -10.10 8.52 6.58
N PRO A 63 -9.38 8.89 7.66
CA PRO A 63 -8.93 7.95 8.68
C PRO A 63 -10.10 7.54 9.57
N GLU A 64 -10.75 6.43 9.22
CA GLU A 64 -11.97 5.97 9.89
C GLU A 64 -11.67 5.35 11.25
N TYR A 65 -10.55 4.63 11.38
CA TYR A 65 -10.15 4.00 12.64
C TYR A 65 -8.66 4.15 12.92
N ILE A 66 -8.34 4.33 14.20
CA ILE A 66 -6.98 4.26 14.75
C ILE A 66 -6.86 2.93 15.51
N ILE A 67 -6.02 2.03 15.03
CA ILE A 67 -5.84 0.69 15.60
C ILE A 67 -4.51 0.65 16.34
N LYS A 68 -4.57 0.45 17.67
CA LYS A 68 -3.39 0.19 18.50
C LYS A 68 -3.26 -1.31 18.74
N TYR A 69 -2.07 -1.86 18.49
CA TYR A 69 -1.82 -3.29 18.66
C TYR A 69 -0.39 -3.56 19.14
N LYS A 70 -0.19 -4.72 19.75
CA LYS A 70 1.13 -5.25 20.12
C LYS A 70 1.37 -6.52 19.34
N ARG A 71 2.51 -6.60 18.65
CA ARG A 71 2.90 -7.85 17.97
C ARG A 71 3.28 -8.89 19.01
N VAL A 72 2.51 -9.98 19.06
CA VAL A 72 2.75 -11.13 19.93
C VAL A 72 3.50 -12.21 19.15
N GLY A 73 4.73 -11.90 18.73
CA GLY A 73 5.62 -12.87 18.08
C GLY A 73 6.52 -12.29 16.98
N TRP A 74 7.81 -12.60 17.07
CA TRP A 74 8.77 -12.59 15.95
C TRP A 74 9.64 -13.86 16.00
N LYS A 75 9.14 -15.00 16.51
CA LYS A 75 9.76 -16.27 16.11
C LYS A 75 9.37 -16.47 14.65
N ARG A 76 10.20 -15.93 13.74
CA ARG A 76 10.26 -16.30 12.34
C ARG A 76 10.19 -17.82 12.34
N TYR A 77 9.05 -18.40 11.96
CA TYR A 77 9.00 -19.82 11.63
C TYR A 77 10.18 -20.03 10.67
N PRO A 78 11.22 -20.82 10.99
CA PRO A 78 12.02 -21.36 9.92
C PRO A 78 11.02 -22.14 9.04
N PRO A 79 10.99 -21.93 7.71
CA PRO A 79 10.17 -22.77 6.86
C PRO A 79 10.63 -24.21 7.11
N THR A 80 9.79 -25.03 7.72
CA THR A 80 10.05 -26.47 7.83
C THR A 80 9.94 -27.03 6.42
N VAL A 81 10.97 -27.76 5.99
CA VAL A 81 11.24 -28.19 4.60
C VAL A 81 10.11 -29.03 3.97
N ASN A 82 9.08 -29.43 4.73
CA ASN A 82 8.08 -30.40 4.32
C ASN A 82 6.64 -29.87 4.13
N GLU A 83 6.36 -28.57 4.19
CA GLU A 83 4.98 -28.05 3.99
C GLU A 83 4.61 -27.80 2.51
N TRP A 84 5.48 -28.15 1.56
CA TRP A 84 5.23 -28.02 0.11
C TRP A 84 5.30 -29.35 -0.67
N MET A 85 5.12 -30.49 0.02
CA MET A 85 4.86 -31.79 -0.62
C MET A 85 3.37 -32.12 -0.61
#